data_AF-X0Z760-F1
#
_entry.id   AF-X0Z760-F1
#
_cell.length_a   1.000
_cell.length_b   1.000
_cell.length_c   1.000
_cell.angle_alpha   90.00
_cell.angle_beta   90.00
_cell.angle_gamma   90.00
#
_symmetry.space_group_name_H-M   'P 1'
#
loop_
_entity.id
_entity.type
_entity.pdbx_description
1 polymer ?
#
loop_
_entity_poly.entity_id
_entity_poly.type
_entity_poly.pdbx_seq_one_letter_code
_entity_poly.pdbx_strand_id
1 'polypeptide(L)'
;FSIISSVFFGIFVSFSAENKKDLYSLEDISDVRQFHLSPAASELLRKNGFAVSPAYYKEISDIYLECKDTNQPIFITTDAVLHTGHIFFDYLLRILEVEKLYDSAVELTDRMLELSIEQFREAHTENVKEAARLNIGFLYRLKVS
;
A
#
# COMPACT_ATOMS: atom_id res chain seq x y z
N PHE A 1 -13.79 -8.88 -5.33
CA PHE A 1 -12.98 -8.43 -6.47
C PHE A 1 -11.57 -8.93 -6.23
N SER A 2 -11.21 -10.03 -6.88
CA SER A 2 -9.95 -10.74 -6.66
C SER A 2 -8.85 -10.02 -7.42
N ILE A 3 -8.05 -9.19 -6.75
CA ILE A 3 -6.83 -8.62 -7.34
C ILE A 3 -5.69 -9.56 -6.94
N ILE A 4 -5.43 -10.51 -7.84
CA ILE A 4 -4.17 -11.25 -7.88
C ILE A 4 -3.11 -10.22 -8.24
N SER A 5 -2.54 -9.57 -7.23
CA SER A 5 -1.32 -8.79 -7.40
C SER A 5 -0.18 -9.80 -7.49
N SER A 6 0.18 -10.15 -8.72
CA SER A 6 1.41 -10.87 -9.01
C SER A 6 2.58 -9.99 -8.62
N VAL A 7 2.95 -10.02 -7.33
CA VAL A 7 4.15 -9.36 -6.82
C VAL A 7 5.35 -10.14 -7.35
N PHE A 8 5.92 -9.66 -8.46
CA PHE A 8 7.21 -10.11 -8.95
C PHE A 8 8.29 -9.63 -7.98
N PHE A 9 8.61 -10.43 -6.97
CA PHE A 9 9.77 -10.20 -6.13
C PHE A 9 11.01 -10.67 -6.87
N GLY A 10 11.58 -9.81 -7.71
CA GLY A 10 12.90 -10.01 -8.26
C GLY A 10 13.93 -9.74 -7.17
N ILE A 11 14.64 -10.77 -6.71
CA ILE A 11 15.87 -10.57 -5.94
C ILE A 11 16.90 -9.97 -6.91
N PHE A 12 16.94 -8.63 -6.96
CA PHE A 12 18.01 -7.90 -7.62
C PHE A 12 19.18 -7.82 -6.64
N VAL A 13 20.19 -8.66 -6.86
CA VAL A 13 21.52 -8.39 -6.32
C VAL A 13 22.12 -7.29 -7.20
N SER A 14 21.80 -6.04 -6.90
CA SER A 14 22.50 -4.90 -7.49
C SER A 14 23.88 -4.80 -6.87
N PHE A 15 24.87 -5.44 -7.50
CA PHE A 15 26.26 -5.07 -7.25
C PHE A 15 26.47 -3.67 -7.83
N SER A 16 26.94 -2.73 -7.02
CA SER A 16 27.31 -1.39 -7.46
C SER A 16 28.36 -1.53 -8.58
N ALA A 17 27.91 -1.38 -9.82
CA ALA A 17 28.76 -1.47 -10.99
C ALA A 17 29.59 -0.19 -11.12
N GLU A 18 30.67 -0.11 -10.34
CA GLU A 18 31.80 0.70 -10.79
C GLU A 18 32.42 0.01 -12.00
N ASN A 19 32.36 0.73 -13.10
CA ASN A 19 32.83 0.39 -14.43
C ASN A 19 34.28 -0.15 -14.43
N LYS A 20 34.45 -1.47 -14.31
CA LYS A 20 35.70 -2.17 -14.65
C LYS A 20 35.37 -3.49 -15.34
N LYS A 21 35.86 -3.61 -16.58
CA LYS A 21 35.57 -4.67 -17.56
C LYS A 21 36.11 -6.07 -17.20
N ASP A 22 36.72 -6.25 -16.04
CA ASP A 22 37.40 -7.50 -15.66
C ASP A 22 37.04 -7.89 -14.22
N LEU A 23 35.85 -8.47 -13.96
CA LEU A 23 35.42 -8.73 -12.56
C LEU A 23 34.53 -9.97 -12.36
N TYR A 24 34.68 -11.01 -13.18
CA TYR A 24 34.06 -12.32 -12.89
C TYR A 24 35.08 -13.34 -12.35
N SER A 25 35.85 -12.96 -11.32
CA SER A 25 36.39 -13.96 -10.41
C SER A 25 35.45 -14.04 -9.20
N LEU A 26 34.74 -15.15 -9.10
CA LEU A 26 33.95 -15.53 -7.92
C LEU A 26 34.86 -15.95 -6.74
N GLU A 27 36.18 -15.84 -6.87
CA GLU A 27 37.14 -16.26 -5.85
C GLU A 27 37.38 -15.17 -4.80
N ASP A 28 37.12 -13.91 -5.13
CA ASP A 28 37.37 -12.77 -4.23
C ASP A 28 36.17 -12.44 -3.31
N ILE A 29 35.04 -13.10 -3.54
CA ILE A 29 33.84 -12.92 -2.72
C ILE A 29 33.80 -14.05 -1.70
N SER A 30 34.53 -13.85 -0.61
CA SER A 30 34.62 -14.78 0.53
C SER A 30 33.24 -15.18 1.12
N ASP A 31 32.19 -14.41 0.84
CA ASP A 31 30.82 -14.64 1.32
C ASP A 31 29.92 -15.47 0.39
N VAL A 32 30.30 -15.77 -0.88
CA VAL A 32 29.41 -16.56 -1.78
C VAL A 32 29.21 -18.00 -1.28
N ARG A 33 30.13 -18.47 -0.42
CA ARG A 33 30.04 -19.79 0.23
C ARG A 33 28.99 -19.87 1.35
N GLN A 34 28.43 -18.74 1.80
CA GLN A 34 27.34 -18.72 2.78
C GLN A 34 25.96 -18.85 2.13
N PHE A 35 25.85 -18.74 0.81
CA PHE A 35 24.58 -18.83 0.12
C PHE A 35 24.30 -20.27 -0.32
N HIS A 36 23.24 -20.88 0.22
CA HIS A 36 22.70 -22.14 -0.27
C HIS A 36 21.98 -21.93 -1.61
N LEU A 37 22.75 -21.70 -2.67
CA LEU A 37 22.24 -21.53 -4.03
C LEU A 37 22.08 -22.89 -4.70
N SER A 38 20.96 -23.10 -5.40
CA SER A 38 20.81 -24.27 -6.25
C SER A 38 21.82 -24.22 -7.40
N PRO A 39 22.29 -25.37 -7.94
CA PRO A 39 23.24 -25.39 -9.05
C PRO A 39 22.74 -24.59 -10.26
N ALA A 40 21.44 -24.63 -10.53
CA ALA A 40 20.79 -23.86 -11.59
C ALA A 40 20.84 -22.34 -11.33
N ALA A 41 20.64 -21.91 -10.08
CA ALA A 41 20.73 -20.50 -9.70
C ALA A 41 22.17 -19.98 -9.83
N SER A 42 23.18 -20.78 -9.46
CA SER A 42 24.59 -20.39 -9.60
C SER A 42 25.00 -20.19 -11.06
N GLU A 43 24.49 -21.01 -11.98
CA GLU A 43 24.78 -20.89 -13.41
C GLU A 43 24.08 -19.66 -14.02
N LEU A 44 22.85 -19.37 -13.62
CA LEU A 44 22.15 -18.14 -13.99
C LEU A 44 22.83 -16.89 -13.44
N LEU A 45 23.32 -16.92 -12.20
CA LEU A 45 24.09 -15.82 -11.62
C LEU A 45 25.40 -15.57 -12.39
N ARG A 46 26.12 -16.63 -12.77
CA ARG A 46 27.33 -16.51 -13.60
C ARG A 46 27.07 -15.92 -14.98
N LYS A 47 25.94 -16.26 -15.58
CA LYS A 47 25.61 -15.86 -16.95
C LYS A 47 24.98 -14.46 -17.03
N ASN A 48 24.10 -14.12 -16.09
CA ASN A 48 23.24 -12.96 -16.17
C ASN A 48 23.52 -11.92 -15.05
N GLY A 49 24.31 -12.27 -14.03
CA GLY A 49 24.50 -11.45 -12.84
C GLY A 49 23.31 -11.44 -11.87
N PHE A 50 22.20 -12.12 -12.19
CA PHE A 50 21.04 -12.30 -11.34
C PHE A 50 20.39 -13.67 -11.57
N ALA A 51 19.71 -14.21 -10.56
CA ALA A 51 18.89 -15.40 -10.67
C ALA A 51 17.56 -15.18 -9.94
N VAL A 52 16.48 -15.71 -10.52
CA VAL A 52 15.13 -15.64 -9.93
C VAL A 52 14.75 -17.04 -9.51
N SER A 53 14.36 -17.19 -8.24
CA SER A 53 13.81 -18.44 -7.69
C SER A 53 12.36 -18.24 -7.25
N PRO A 54 11.48 -19.23 -7.44
CA PRO A 54 10.14 -19.17 -6.90
C PRO A 54 10.20 -19.15 -5.37
N ALA A 55 9.42 -18.25 -4.78
CA ALA A 55 9.32 -18.04 -3.35
C ALA A 55 7.86 -18.31 -2.92
N TYR A 56 7.65 -19.14 -1.90
CA TYR A 56 6.32 -19.57 -1.45
C TYR A 56 6.01 -19.03 -0.05
N TYR A 57 5.93 -17.69 0.06
CA TYR A 57 5.63 -17.00 1.32
C TYR A 57 4.25 -16.37 1.27
N LYS A 58 3.56 -16.36 2.42
CA LYS A 58 2.25 -15.71 2.54
C LYS A 58 2.41 -14.21 2.77
N GLU A 59 3.36 -13.84 3.61
CA GLU A 59 3.63 -12.45 3.94
C GLU A 59 5.09 -12.10 3.68
N ILE A 60 5.31 -10.82 3.40
CA ILE A 60 6.65 -10.26 3.20
C ILE A 60 7.52 -10.48 4.46
N SER A 61 6.92 -10.44 5.65
CA SER A 61 7.58 -10.72 6.94
C SER A 61 8.19 -12.11 7.04
N ASP A 62 7.57 -13.13 6.42
CA ASP A 62 8.07 -14.51 6.44
C ASP A 62 9.41 -14.60 5.70
N ILE A 63 9.56 -13.83 4.61
CA ILE A 63 10.81 -13.72 3.84
C ILE A 63 11.91 -13.13 4.72
N TYR A 64 11.60 -12.08 5.49
CA TYR A 64 12.59 -11.46 6.38
C TYR A 64 13.04 -12.41 7.50
N LEU A 65 12.11 -13.19 8.05
CA LEU A 65 12.42 -14.14 9.11
C LEU A 65 13.37 -15.23 8.58
N GLU A 66 13.06 -15.80 7.42
CA GLU A 66 13.91 -16.82 6.81
C GLU A 66 15.26 -16.25 6.35
N CYS A 67 15.29 -15.07 5.74
CA CYS A 67 16.56 -14.43 5.36
C CYS A 67 17.42 -14.10 6.60
N LYS A 68 16.81 -13.71 7.72
CA LYS A 68 17.51 -13.51 8.99
C LYS A 68 18.06 -14.82 9.54
N ASP A 69 17.28 -15.90 9.51
CA ASP A 69 17.69 -17.22 10.00
C ASP A 69 18.76 -17.88 9.11
N THR A 70 18.70 -17.63 7.80
CA THR A 70 19.66 -18.13 6.80
C THR A 70 20.84 -17.19 6.57
N ASN A 71 20.92 -16.10 7.34
CA ASN A 71 21.97 -15.08 7.27
C ASN A 71 22.14 -14.48 5.85
N GLN A 72 21.04 -14.45 5.07
CA GLN A 72 21.02 -13.88 3.73
C GLN A 72 20.85 -12.35 3.79
N PRO A 73 21.66 -11.57 3.06
CA PRO A 73 21.49 -10.12 2.96
C PRO A 73 20.17 -9.76 2.29
N ILE A 74 19.40 -8.90 2.96
CA ILE A 74 18.08 -8.48 2.51
C ILE A 74 18.19 -7.09 1.88
N PHE A 75 17.92 -7.01 0.58
CA PHE A 75 17.77 -5.72 -0.11
C PHE A 75 16.29 -5.31 -0.13
N ILE A 76 15.95 -4.36 0.73
CA ILE A 76 14.61 -3.77 0.79
C ILE A 76 14.47 -2.78 -0.37
N THR A 77 13.59 -3.07 -1.33
CA THR A 77 13.20 -2.10 -2.35
C THR A 77 12.16 -1.13 -1.78
N THR A 78 12.11 0.08 -2.34
CA THR A 78 11.13 1.11 -1.93
C THR A 78 9.69 0.61 -2.05
N ASP A 79 9.40 -0.32 -2.96
CA ASP A 79 8.06 -0.90 -3.18
C ASP A 79 7.50 -1.61 -1.93
N ALA A 80 8.33 -2.37 -1.21
CA ALA A 80 7.91 -3.05 0.03
C ALA A 80 7.52 -2.06 1.14
N VAL A 81 8.24 -0.94 1.22
CA VAL A 81 7.95 0.14 2.17
C VAL A 81 6.69 0.90 1.75
N LEU A 82 6.52 1.17 0.46
CA LEU A 82 5.33 1.84 -0.08
C LEU A 82 4.07 1.00 0.14
N HIS A 83 4.12 -0.30 -0.16
CA HIS A 83 3.00 -1.22 0.06
C HIS A 83 2.57 -1.26 1.53
N THR A 84 3.53 -1.39 2.45
CA THR A 84 3.25 -1.37 3.90
C THR A 84 2.69 -0.01 4.32
N GLY A 85 3.21 1.08 3.74
CA GLY A 85 2.72 2.44 3.95
C GLY A 85 1.26 2.62 3.54
N HIS A 86 0.85 2.06 2.39
CA HIS A 86 -0.55 2.10 1.95
C HIS A 86 -1.49 1.38 2.91
N ILE A 87 -1.14 0.17 3.34
CA ILE A 87 -1.95 -0.59 4.32
C ILE A 87 -2.07 0.17 5.65
N PHE A 88 -0.95 0.72 6.14
CA PHE A 88 -0.94 1.48 7.38
C PHE A 88 -1.80 2.75 7.27
N PHE A 89 -1.71 3.46 6.15
CA PHE A 89 -2.50 4.66 5.91
C PHE A 89 -4.00 4.37 5.87
N ASP A 90 -4.41 3.30 5.18
CA ASP A 90 -5.82 2.88 5.11
C ASP A 90 -6.36 2.51 6.50
N TYR A 91 -5.55 1.81 7.30
CA TYR A 91 -5.93 1.46 8.66
C TYR A 91 -6.10 2.70 9.56
N LEU A 92 -5.19 3.66 9.43
CA LEU A 92 -5.26 4.93 10.15
C LEU A 92 -6.50 5.73 9.75
N LEU A 93 -6.81 5.82 8.45
CA LEU A 93 -8.02 6.49 7.97
C LEU A 93 -9.29 5.85 8.53
N ARG A 94 -9.35 4.52 8.55
CA ARG A 94 -10.50 3.78 9.10
C ARG A 94 -10.69 4.02 10.59
N ILE A 95 -9.62 4.10 11.38
CA ILE A 95 -9.71 4.46 12.79
C ILE A 95 -10.21 5.89 12.95
N LEU A 96 -9.60 6.85 12.23
CA LEU A 96 -10.02 8.25 12.30
C LEU A 96 -11.47 8.44 11.88
N GLU A 97 -11.92 7.70 10.87
CA GLU A 97 -13.30 7.70 10.42
C GLU A 97 -14.24 7.30 11.55
N VAL A 98 -14.00 6.14 12.16
CA VAL A 98 -14.88 5.58 13.20
C VAL A 98 -14.80 6.37 14.50
N GLU A 99 -13.62 6.82 14.92
CA GLU A 99 -13.44 7.45 16.24
C GLU A 99 -13.76 8.94 16.28
N LYS A 100 -13.73 9.63 15.12
CA LYS A 100 -13.83 11.10 15.08
C LYS A 100 -14.74 11.62 13.98
N LEU A 101 -14.52 11.18 12.74
CA LEU A 101 -15.18 11.82 11.60
C LEU A 101 -16.64 11.40 11.46
N TYR A 102 -16.98 10.16 11.81
CA TYR A 102 -18.33 9.64 11.65
C TYR A 102 -19.34 10.45 12.48
N ASP A 103 -19.12 10.55 13.79
CA ASP A 103 -20.01 11.30 14.68
C ASP A 103 -20.09 12.78 14.28
N SER A 104 -18.95 13.38 13.93
CA SER A 104 -18.89 14.77 13.48
C SER A 104 -19.66 14.99 12.17
N ALA A 105 -19.60 14.04 11.24
CA ALA A 105 -20.32 14.10 9.96
C ALA A 105 -21.83 13.91 10.16
N VAL A 106 -22.24 13.03 11.07
CA VAL A 106 -23.64 12.88 11.47
C VAL A 106 -24.17 14.20 12.05
N GLU A 107 -23.47 14.77 13.05
CA GLU A 107 -23.85 16.04 13.67
C GLU A 107 -23.93 17.17 12.63
N LEU A 108 -22.93 17.30 11.76
CA LEU A 108 -22.92 18.31 10.71
C LEU A 108 -24.15 18.15 9.79
N THR A 109 -24.46 16.92 9.38
CA THR A 109 -25.58 16.63 8.49
C THR A 109 -26.93 16.90 9.17
N ASP A 110 -27.05 16.62 10.47
CA ASP A 110 -28.22 16.99 11.28
C ASP A 110 -28.43 18.50 11.29
N ARG A 111 -27.37 19.26 11.61
CA ARG A 111 -27.47 20.72 11.67
C ARG A 111 -27.76 21.34 10.32
N MET A 112 -27.16 20.82 9.25
CA MET A 112 -27.46 21.27 7.90
C MET A 112 -28.92 21.00 7.49
N LEU A 113 -29.50 19.88 7.93
CA LEU A 113 -30.89 19.55 7.64
C LEU A 113 -31.85 20.49 8.39
N GLU A 114 -31.60 20.70 9.69
CA GLU A 114 -32.36 21.65 10.52
C GLU A 114 -32.36 23.05 9.90
N LEU A 115 -31.17 23.57 9.58
CA LEU A 115 -31.01 24.89 8.97
C LEU A 115 -31.70 24.98 7.59
N SER A 116 -31.65 23.92 6.79
CA SER A 116 -32.33 23.91 5.49
C SER A 116 -33.85 23.95 5.65
N ILE A 117 -34.41 23.30 6.68
CA ILE A 117 -35.84 23.35 7.01
C ILE A 117 -36.24 24.75 7.46
N GLU A 118 -35.44 25.40 8.31
CA GLU A 118 -35.67 26.77 8.76
C GLU A 118 -35.63 27.75 7.58
N GLN A 119 -34.60 27.67 6.73
CA GLN A 119 -34.49 28.48 5.53
C GLN A 119 -35.68 28.29 4.58
N PHE A 120 -36.18 27.07 4.42
CA PHE A 120 -37.38 26.82 3.61
C PHE A 120 -38.63 27.51 4.18
N ARG A 121 -38.76 27.56 5.51
CA ARG A 121 -39.89 28.20 6.20
C ARG A 121 -39.82 29.72 6.15
N GLU A 122 -38.62 30.28 6.29
CA GLU A 122 -38.40 31.74 6.35
C GLU A 122 -38.21 32.38 4.96
N ALA A 123 -37.91 31.59 3.92
CA ALA A 123 -37.67 32.11 2.59
C ALA A 123 -38.89 32.84 2.00
N HIS A 124 -38.69 34.09 1.61
CA HIS A 124 -39.68 34.92 0.92
C HIS A 124 -39.56 34.86 -0.61
N THR A 125 -38.41 34.40 -1.14
CA THR A 125 -38.14 34.31 -2.58
C THR A 125 -38.19 32.87 -3.07
N GLU A 126 -38.82 32.66 -4.23
CA GLU A 126 -39.04 31.32 -4.80
C GLU A 126 -37.73 30.55 -5.02
N ASN A 127 -36.68 31.24 -5.48
CA ASN A 127 -35.37 30.61 -5.74
C ASN A 127 -34.72 30.06 -4.48
N VAL A 128 -34.79 30.79 -3.36
CA VAL A 128 -34.21 30.35 -2.08
C VAL A 128 -35.02 29.21 -1.50
N LYS A 129 -36.34 29.25 -1.67
CA LYS A 129 -37.25 28.20 -1.23
C LYS A 129 -37.01 26.88 -1.98
N GLU A 130 -36.87 26.92 -3.31
CA GLU A 130 -36.54 25.71 -4.08
C GLU A 130 -35.14 25.18 -3.75
N ALA A 131 -34.14 26.04 -3.56
CA ALA A 131 -32.81 25.62 -3.13
C ALA A 131 -32.84 24.90 -1.77
N ALA A 132 -33.55 25.47 -0.79
CA ALA A 132 -33.72 24.87 0.52
C ALA A 132 -34.46 23.52 0.44
N ARG A 133 -35.47 23.40 -0.43
CA ARG A 133 -36.20 22.14 -0.67
C ARG A 133 -35.30 21.03 -1.21
N LEU A 134 -34.40 21.36 -2.14
CA LEU A 134 -33.44 20.40 -2.69
C LEU A 134 -32.42 19.95 -1.63
N ASN A 135 -31.94 20.87 -0.81
CA ASN A 135 -31.02 20.55 0.29
C ASN A 135 -31.67 19.60 1.31
N ILE A 136 -32.92 19.85 1.69
CA ILE A 136 -33.69 18.95 2.56
C ILE A 136 -33.76 17.55 1.95
N GLY A 137 -34.13 17.44 0.68
CA GLY A 137 -34.23 16.15 -0.01
C GLY A 137 -32.90 15.39 -0.07
N PHE A 138 -31.81 16.10 -0.34
CA PHE A 138 -30.47 15.52 -0.37
C PHE A 138 -30.02 15.01 1.00
N LEU A 139 -30.12 15.86 2.03
CA LEU A 139 -29.70 15.53 3.40
C LEU A 139 -30.57 14.45 4.03
N TYR A 140 -31.87 14.43 3.73
CA TYR A 140 -32.76 13.37 4.18
C TYR A 140 -32.42 12.03 3.54
N ARG A 141 -32.13 12.01 2.23
CA ARG A 141 -31.68 10.77 1.55
C ARG A 141 -30.37 10.26 2.12
N LEU A 142 -29.40 11.13 2.40
CA LEU A 142 -28.11 10.75 2.99
C LEU A 142 -28.27 10.05 4.35
N LYS A 143 -29.31 10.40 5.12
CA LYS A 143 -29.60 9.78 6.42
C LYS A 143 -30.28 8.42 6.35
N VAL A 144 -30.97 8.13 5.24
CA VAL A 144 -31.74 6.88 5.06
C VAL A 144 -30.90 5.79 4.37
N SER A 145 -29.75 6.17 3.79
CA SER A 145 -28.77 5.26 3.16
C SER A 145 -27.80 4.68 4.17
#